data_AF-A0A1B6K0Y0-F1
#
_entry.id   AF-A0A1B6K0Y0-F1
#
_cell.length_a   1.000
_cell.length_b   1.000
_cell.length_c   1.000
_cell.angle_alpha   90.00
_cell.angle_beta   90.00
_cell.angle_gamma   90.00
#
_symmetry.space_group_name_H-M   'P 1'
#
loop_
_entity.id
_entity.type
_entity.pdbx_description
1 polymer ?
#
loop_
_entity_poly.entity_id
_entity_poly.type
_entity_poly.pdbx_seq_one_letter_code
_entity_poly.pdbx_strand_id
1 'polypeptide(L)'
;MMGYFFLVILILGGIPSLKGSPGLFARVREWLETRRACRCDCPVYFDTVCGFDHDNGYVLADNMCLMLRHNQCHKTNYLRVDDSICEDLLNVTQHFVPPLLIVTKSIL
;
A
#
# COMPACT_ATOMS: atom_id res chain seq x y z
N MET A 1 -15.11 33.48 -44.43
CA MET A 1 -16.13 33.61 -43.37
C MET A 1 -16.38 32.27 -42.66
N MET A 2 -15.37 31.68 -42.01
CA MET A 2 -15.50 30.41 -41.25
C MET A 2 -14.73 30.40 -39.91
N GLY A 3 -14.25 31.57 -39.46
CA GLY A 3 -13.44 31.66 -38.23
C GLY A 3 -14.23 31.94 -36.95
N TYR A 4 -15.45 32.49 -37.05
CA TYR A 4 -16.20 32.97 -35.89
C TYR A 4 -17.08 31.91 -35.21
N PHE A 5 -17.47 30.84 -35.92
CA PHE A 5 -18.36 29.81 -35.37
C PHE A 5 -17.66 28.87 -34.36
N PHE A 6 -16.35 28.66 -34.49
CA PHE A 6 -15.60 27.81 -33.55
C PHE A 6 -15.33 28.50 -32.22
N LEU A 7 -15.26 29.83 -32.19
CA LEU A 7 -15.00 30.58 -30.95
C LEU A 7 -16.22 30.61 -30.01
N VAL A 8 -17.44 30.57 -30.56
CA VAL A 8 -18.69 30.66 -29.78
C VAL A 8 -19.01 29.36 -29.05
N ILE A 9 -18.59 28.21 -29.59
CA ILE A 9 -18.84 26.90 -28.98
C ILE A 9 -18.03 26.72 -27.68
N LEU A 10 -16.86 27.36 -27.57
CA LEU A 10 -16.02 27.28 -26.36
C LEU A 10 -16.51 28.18 -25.20
N ILE A 11 -17.37 29.17 -25.45
CA ILE A 11 -17.84 30.11 -24.43
C ILE A 11 -19.21 29.68 -23.85
N LEU A 12 -20.02 28.92 -24.60
CA LEU A 12 -21.31 28.40 -24.13
C LEU A 12 -21.24 26.99 -23.54
N GLY A 13 -20.17 26.25 -23.81
CA GLY A 13 -19.85 24.99 -23.14
C GLY A 13 -19.25 25.24 -21.77
N GLY A 14 -20.01 25.88 -20.86
CA GLY A 14 -19.66 25.89 -19.45
C GLY A 14 -19.36 24.45 -19.05
N ILE A 15 -18.13 24.21 -18.58
CA ILE A 15 -17.72 22.92 -18.01
C ILE A 15 -18.87 22.56 -17.06
N PRO A 16 -19.65 21.50 -17.33
CA PRO A 16 -20.67 21.10 -16.40
C PRO A 16 -19.91 20.87 -15.11
N SER A 17 -20.20 21.73 -14.13
CA SER A 17 -19.67 21.63 -12.78
C SER A 17 -19.69 20.15 -12.44
N LEU A 18 -18.51 19.52 -12.40
CA LEU A 18 -18.35 18.16 -11.94
C LEU A 18 -18.79 18.23 -10.49
N LYS A 19 -20.10 18.06 -10.29
CA LYS A 19 -20.75 17.89 -9.01
C LYS A 19 -20.29 16.50 -8.60
N GLY A 20 -19.02 16.45 -8.18
CA GLY A 20 -18.31 15.21 -8.02
C GLY A 20 -19.10 14.41 -7.03
N SER A 21 -19.49 13.22 -7.48
CA SER A 21 -20.14 12.23 -6.64
C SER A 21 -19.28 12.13 -5.38
N PRO A 22 -19.83 12.32 -4.17
CA PRO A 22 -19.03 12.31 -2.94
C PRO A 22 -18.16 11.05 -2.81
N GLY A 23 -18.59 9.93 -3.40
CA GLY A 23 -17.80 8.70 -3.51
C GLY A 23 -16.59 8.77 -4.45
N LEU A 24 -16.61 9.57 -5.52
CA LEU A 24 -15.46 9.73 -6.43
C LEU A 24 -14.33 10.50 -5.74
N PHE A 25 -14.65 11.60 -5.06
CA PHE A 25 -13.65 12.36 -4.30
C PHE A 25 -13.07 11.55 -3.13
N ALA A 26 -13.89 10.77 -2.42
CA ALA A 26 -13.41 9.86 -1.39
C ALA A 26 -12.46 8.80 -1.95
N ARG A 27 -12.81 8.17 -3.07
CA ARG A 27 -11.97 7.15 -3.72
C ARG A 27 -10.65 7.73 -4.27
N VAL A 28 -10.67 8.95 -4.80
CA VAL A 28 -9.45 9.64 -5.23
C VAL A 28 -8.55 9.99 -4.05
N ARG A 29 -9.13 10.41 -2.92
CA ARG A 29 -8.38 10.68 -1.68
C ARG A 29 -7.73 9.40 -1.14
N GLU A 30 -8.49 8.31 -1.01
CA GLU A 30 -7.97 7.00 -0.59
C GLU A 30 -6.81 6.56 -1.48
N TRP A 31 -6.95 6.67 -2.80
CA TRP A 31 -5.89 6.30 -3.73
C TRP A 31 -4.62 7.16 -3.57
N LEU A 32 -4.76 8.47 -3.35
CA LEU A 32 -3.63 9.36 -3.11
C LEU A 32 -2.91 9.03 -1.79
N GLU A 33 -3.67 8.69 -0.75
CA GLU A 33 -3.12 8.27 0.54
C GLU A 33 -2.37 6.95 0.42
N THR A 34 -2.96 5.92 -0.21
CA THR A 34 -2.27 4.65 -0.51
C THR A 34 -0.99 4.89 -1.32
N ARG A 35 -1.06 5.76 -2.36
CA ARG A 35 0.11 6.02 -3.20
C ARG A 35 1.24 6.74 -2.46
N ARG A 36 0.91 7.64 -1.53
CA ARG A 36 1.91 8.30 -0.67
C ARG A 36 2.51 7.32 0.32
N ALA A 37 1.67 6.54 1.00
CA ALA A 37 2.08 5.48 1.90
C ALA A 37 3.06 4.49 1.25
N CYS A 38 2.75 4.05 0.03
CA CYS A 38 3.62 3.13 -0.72
C CYS A 38 4.92 3.74 -1.22
N ARG A 39 4.98 5.07 -1.27
CA ARG A 39 6.19 5.80 -1.63
C ARG A 39 6.98 6.25 -0.41
N CYS A 40 6.56 5.88 0.81
CA CYS A 40 7.34 6.15 2.01
C CYS A 40 8.70 5.43 1.90
N ASP A 41 9.76 6.21 1.99
CA ASP A 41 11.13 5.70 2.07
C ASP A 41 11.36 5.20 3.49
N CYS A 42 11.54 3.88 3.64
CA CYS A 42 11.94 3.29 4.90
C CYS A 42 13.46 3.41 5.05
N PRO A 43 13.97 3.72 6.25
CA PRO A 43 15.41 3.79 6.45
C PRO A 43 16.03 2.41 6.27
N VAL A 44 17.24 2.36 5.73
CA VAL A 44 17.95 1.10 5.46
C VAL A 44 18.70 0.70 6.73
N TYR A 45 18.02 -0.04 7.60
CA TYR A 45 18.59 -0.74 8.74
C TYR A 45 17.84 -2.06 8.96
N PHE A 46 18.53 -3.00 9.59
CA PHE A 46 18.01 -4.32 9.90
C PHE A 46 17.66 -4.38 11.39
N ASP A 47 16.36 -4.44 11.66
CA ASP A 47 15.74 -4.72 12.96
C ASP A 47 14.54 -5.61 12.67
N THR A 48 14.84 -6.87 12.35
CA THR A 48 13.85 -7.80 11.82
C THR A 48 12.66 -7.93 12.77
N VAL A 49 11.44 -7.84 12.22
CA VAL A 49 10.20 -7.96 12.99
C VAL A 49 9.36 -9.13 12.49
N CYS A 50 8.78 -9.87 13.44
CA CYS A 50 7.72 -10.84 13.17
C CYS A 50 6.34 -10.17 13.25
N GLY A 51 5.55 -10.31 12.19
CA GLY A 51 4.18 -9.81 12.11
C GLY A 51 3.18 -10.93 11.91
N PHE A 52 1.97 -10.79 12.46
CA PHE A 52 0.85 -11.69 12.22
C PHE A 52 -0.38 -10.93 11.74
N ASP A 53 -0.98 -11.44 10.68
CA ASP A 53 -2.27 -11.01 10.16
C ASP A 53 -3.18 -12.24 10.11
N HIS A 54 -4.42 -12.10 10.57
CA HIS A 54 -5.35 -13.23 10.67
C HIS A 54 -5.60 -13.89 9.31
N ASP A 55 -5.68 -13.09 8.24
CA ASP A 55 -6.06 -13.55 6.91
C ASP A 55 -4.85 -13.98 6.08
N ASN A 56 -3.66 -13.42 6.37
CA ASN A 56 -2.44 -13.62 5.58
C ASN A 56 -1.36 -14.44 6.29
N GLY A 57 -1.52 -14.77 7.57
CA GLY A 57 -0.57 -15.56 8.34
C GLY A 57 0.59 -14.73 8.90
N TYR A 58 1.78 -15.30 8.90
CA TYR A 58 2.98 -14.65 9.45
C TYR A 58 3.76 -13.92 8.36
N VAL A 59 4.43 -12.84 8.75
CA VAL A 59 5.38 -12.11 7.91
C VAL A 59 6.65 -11.86 8.69
N LEU A 60 7.77 -11.94 7.98
CA LEU A 60 9.05 -11.45 8.44
C LEU A 60 9.41 -10.22 7.61
N ALA A 61 9.71 -9.10 8.25
CA ALA A 61 10.11 -7.86 7.57
C ALA A 61 11.42 -7.33 8.15
N ASP A 62 12.28 -6.75 7.30
CA ASP A 62 13.60 -6.26 7.74
C ASP A 62 13.53 -5.18 8.83
N ASN A 63 12.42 -4.43 8.88
CA ASN A 63 12.11 -3.49 9.95
C ASN A 63 10.61 -3.17 10.00
N MET A 64 10.19 -2.55 11.10
CA MET A 64 8.82 -2.11 11.34
C MET A 64 8.27 -1.20 10.22
N CYS A 65 9.09 -0.31 9.66
CA CYS A 65 8.63 0.60 8.60
C CYS A 65 8.18 -0.18 7.36
N LEU A 66 8.94 -1.19 6.95
CA LEU A 66 8.62 -2.01 5.79
C LEU A 66 7.34 -2.81 6.00
N MET A 67 7.10 -3.33 7.20
CA MET A 67 5.85 -4.01 7.55
C MET A 67 4.65 -3.05 7.49
N LEU A 68 4.76 -1.86 8.09
CA LEU A 68 3.68 -0.86 8.07
C LEU A 68 3.40 -0.35 6.65
N ARG A 69 4.45 -0.14 5.84
CA ARG A 69 4.29 0.21 4.42
C ARG A 69 3.54 -0.88 3.68
N HIS A 70 3.86 -2.15 3.96
CA HIS A 70 3.16 -3.28 3.36
C HIS A 70 1.68 -3.33 3.75
N ASN A 71 1.35 -3.13 5.04
CA ASN A 71 -0.04 -2.99 5.50
C ASN A 71 -0.81 -1.95 4.68
N GLN A 72 -0.22 -0.76 4.50
CA GLN A 72 -0.85 0.32 3.76
C GLN A 72 -1.01 0.03 2.26
N CYS A 73 -0.03 -0.63 1.64
CA CYS A 73 -0.03 -0.90 0.20
C CYS A 73 -0.88 -2.07 -0.22
N HIS A 74 -0.94 -3.11 0.61
CA HIS A 74 -1.59 -4.37 0.29
C HIS A 74 -2.89 -4.56 1.06
N LYS A 75 -3.31 -3.55 1.83
CA LYS A 75 -4.49 -3.60 2.72
C LYS A 75 -4.45 -4.80 3.67
N THR A 76 -3.24 -5.14 4.13
CA THR A 76 -3.01 -6.14 5.17
C THR A 76 -2.96 -5.46 6.54
N ASN A 77 -3.06 -6.23 7.61
CA ASN A 77 -3.09 -5.74 8.98
C ASN A 77 -2.14 -6.56 9.88
N TYR A 78 -0.89 -6.70 9.44
CA TYR A 78 0.14 -7.35 10.25
C TYR A 78 0.41 -6.55 11.52
N LEU A 79 0.24 -7.21 12.67
CA LEU A 79 0.58 -6.70 13.99
C LEU A 79 1.87 -7.37 14.46
N ARG A 80 2.77 -6.61 15.10
CA ARG A 80 3.98 -7.18 15.68
C ARG A 80 3.61 -8.22 16.73
N VAL A 81 4.23 -9.39 16.62
CA VAL A 81 4.17 -10.45 17.62
C VAL A 81 5.57 -10.73 18.16
N ASP A 82 5.69 -11.68 19.07
CA ASP A 82 6.99 -12.09 19.61
C ASP A 82 7.86 -12.69 18.51
N ASP A 83 9.12 -12.26 18.44
CA ASP A 83 10.04 -12.66 17.37
C ASP A 83 10.37 -14.17 17.43
N SER A 84 10.21 -14.82 18.60
CA SER A 84 10.34 -16.27 18.76
C SER A 84 9.36 -17.08 17.92
N ILE A 85 8.22 -16.50 17.54
CA ILE A 85 7.22 -17.17 16.69
C ILE A 85 7.73 -17.32 15.25
N CYS A 86 8.60 -16.41 14.81
CA CYS A 86 9.21 -16.44 13.49
C CYS A 86 10.67 -16.95 13.50
N GLU A 87 11.23 -17.38 14.64
CA GLU A 87 12.64 -17.82 14.73
C GLU A 87 12.96 -18.99 13.77
N ASP A 88 12.02 -19.91 13.59
CA ASP A 88 12.18 -21.03 12.67
C ASP A 88 12.29 -20.56 11.19
N LEU A 89 11.70 -19.41 10.84
CA LEU A 89 11.79 -18.83 9.49
C LEU A 89 13.18 -18.23 9.21
N LEU A 90 13.80 -17.66 10.25
CA LEU A 90 15.16 -17.11 10.16
C LEU A 90 16.20 -18.22 9.97
N ASN A 91 16.01 -19.37 10.63
CA ASN A 91 16.92 -20.50 10.50
C ASN A 91 16.91 -21.14 9.10
N VAL A 92 15.79 -21.07 8.37
CA VAL A 92 15.70 -21.58 6.99
C VAL A 92 16.33 -20.61 5.98
N THR A 93 16.44 -19.34 6.31
CA THR A 93 16.80 -18.24 5.38
C THR A 93 18.15 -17.60 5.68
N GLN A 94 19.03 -18.26 6.44
CA GLN A 94 20.35 -17.75 6.91
C GLN A 94 21.25 -17.11 5.84
N HIS A 95 20.97 -17.27 4.55
CA HIS A 95 21.71 -16.65 3.45
C HIS A 95 20.95 -15.59 2.64
N PHE A 96 19.64 -15.44 2.81
CA PHE A 96 18.84 -14.44 2.11
C PHE A 96 17.45 -14.26 2.76
N VAL A 97 17.28 -13.16 3.49
CA VAL A 97 15.97 -12.69 3.90
C VAL A 97 15.61 -11.51 2.99
N PRO A 98 14.63 -11.62 2.09
CA PRO A 98 14.16 -10.46 1.32
C PRO A 98 13.49 -9.46 2.27
N PRO A 99 13.34 -8.17 1.86
CA PRO A 99 12.76 -7.12 2.71
C PRO A 99 11.39 -7.42 3.32
N LEU A 100 10.68 -8.37 2.72
CA LEU A 100 9.40 -8.87 3.20
C LEU A 100 9.19 -10.31 2.73
N LEU A 101 9.01 -11.24 3.68
CA LEU A 101 8.72 -12.65 3.45
C LEU A 101 7.39 -13.00 4.11
N ILE A 102 6.39 -13.34 3.31
CA ILE A 102 5.07 -13.75 3.80
C ILE A 102 4.99 -15.28 3.82
N VAL A 103 4.63 -15.84 4.97
CA VAL A 103 4.30 -17.25 5.11
C VAL A 103 2.80 -17.36 5.34
N THR A 104 2.11 -17.69 4.26
CA THR A 104 0.69 -18.00 4.33
C THR A 104 0.51 -19.31 5.08
N LYS A 105 -0.57 -19.40 5.87
CA LYS A 105 -1.05 -20.69 6.38
C LYS A 105 -1.33 -21.57 5.17
N SER A 106 -0.41 -22.49 4.87
CA SER A 106 -0.73 -23.64 4.04
C SER A 106 -1.68 -24.48 4.90
N ILE A 107 -2.98 -24.36 4.65
CA ILE A 107 -4.01 -25.19 5.28
C ILE A 107 -3.64 -26.65 4.93
N LEU A 108 -3.31 -27.43 5.96
CA LEU A 108 -3.26 -28.88 5.90
C LEU A 108 -4.47 -29.42 6.68
#